data_AF-A0A4Y7KPH6-F1
#
_entry.id   AF-A0A4Y7KPH6-F1
#
_cell.length_a   1.000
_cell.length_b   1.000
_cell.length_c   1.000
_cell.angle_alpha   90.00
_cell.angle_beta   90.00
_cell.angle_gamma   90.00
#
_symmetry.space_group_name_H-M   'P 1'
#
loop_
_entity.id
_entity.type
_entity.pdbx_description
1 polymer ?
#
loop_
_entity_poly.entity_id
_entity_poly.type
_entity_poly.pdbx_seq_one_letter_code
_entity_poly.pdbx_strand_id
1 'polypeptide(L)'
;MEIPKLEPGRWEEILGSKNWEGLLEPLDLNVQQLILRSGDFCQATYDSFISDQHSKYCGGSRYGKKSFFKKLAMESAANDYFVDSFLYATSPSVPLFSFSFSEEAWDRESNWIGYISVSTDEVSKKLGRREIYIAWRGTTTTLEWMNVFDAEKASIKPLLKPKTLNSKTNATEKHTTEESHWYDIFIRSPDEATDADDEENIPEVMKGWLSIYNSDNPKSPFTKLSARTQVLSKIKRLATMYKDENVN
;
A
#
# COMPACT_ATOMS: atom_id res chain seq x y z
N MET A 1 -26.82 5.76 1.82
CA MET A 1 -26.54 7.05 2.48
C MET A 1 -26.01 7.97 1.40
N GLU A 2 -26.65 9.11 1.14
CA GLU A 2 -26.18 10.05 0.10
C GLU A 2 -24.82 10.62 0.52
N ILE A 3 -23.82 10.52 -0.35
CA ILE A 3 -22.50 11.11 -0.11
C ILE A 3 -22.67 12.63 -0.27
N PRO A 4 -22.50 13.44 0.80
CA PRO A 4 -22.59 14.89 0.67
C PRO A 4 -21.53 15.36 -0.31
N LYS A 5 -21.91 16.20 -1.28
CA LYS A 5 -20.96 16.84 -2.18
C LYS A 5 -20.09 17.78 -1.34
N LEU A 6 -18.80 17.47 -1.18
CA LEU A 6 -17.86 18.40 -0.56
C LEU A 6 -17.63 19.60 -1.49
N GLU A 7 -17.42 20.77 -0.88
CA GLU A 7 -16.91 21.95 -1.59
C GLU A 7 -15.57 21.64 -2.27
N PRO A 8 -15.27 22.23 -3.45
CA PRO A 8 -13.98 22.08 -4.11
C PRO A 8 -12.83 22.46 -3.15
N GLY A 9 -11.79 21.62 -3.04
CA GLY A 9 -10.66 21.89 -2.13
C GLY A 9 -10.82 21.38 -0.70
N ARG A 10 -12.04 20.99 -0.27
CA ARG A 10 -12.27 20.51 1.10
C ARG A 10 -11.79 19.08 1.29
N TRP A 11 -11.80 18.24 0.25
CA TRP A 11 -11.42 16.84 0.39
C TRP A 11 -9.91 16.67 0.66
N GLU A 12 -9.08 17.57 0.15
CA GLU A 12 -7.65 17.66 0.41
C GLU A 12 -7.39 17.97 1.89
N GLU A 13 -8.18 18.86 2.50
CA GLU A 13 -8.10 19.18 3.93
C GLU A 13 -8.51 17.98 4.80
N ILE A 14 -9.56 17.25 4.39
CA ILE A 14 -10.00 16.01 5.05
C ILE A 14 -8.89 14.94 5.01
N LEU A 15 -8.07 14.92 3.95
CA LEU A 15 -6.90 14.04 3.83
C LEU A 15 -5.65 14.56 4.54
N GLY A 16 -5.72 15.73 5.18
CA GLY A 16 -4.64 16.25 6.01
C GLY A 16 -3.70 17.23 5.30
N SER A 17 -4.08 17.82 4.16
CA SER A 17 -3.25 18.84 3.48
C SER A 17 -2.89 20.02 4.39
N LYS A 18 -3.72 20.28 5.42
CA LYS A 18 -3.51 21.29 6.48
C LYS A 18 -3.34 20.65 7.87
N ASN A 19 -2.76 19.45 7.95
CA ASN A 19 -2.54 18.72 9.21
C ASN A 19 -3.81 18.56 10.08
N TRP A 20 -4.99 18.48 9.45
CA TRP A 20 -6.30 18.44 10.11
C TRP A 20 -6.56 19.61 11.09
N GLU A 21 -5.95 20.78 10.87
CA GLU A 21 -6.14 21.96 11.71
C GLU A 21 -7.63 22.32 11.84
N GLY A 22 -8.12 22.39 13.08
CA GLY A 22 -9.53 22.68 13.37
C GLY A 22 -10.54 21.57 13.04
N LEU A 23 -10.09 20.40 12.56
CA LEU A 23 -10.96 19.29 12.17
C LEU A 23 -11.02 18.15 13.20
N LEU A 24 -10.16 18.17 14.23
CA LEU A 24 -10.07 17.11 15.24
C LEU A 24 -10.90 17.40 16.50
N GLU A 25 -11.07 18.68 16.85
CA GLU A 25 -11.76 19.11 18.07
C GLU A 25 -12.71 20.30 17.80
N PRO A 26 -14.04 20.06 17.67
CA PRO A 26 -14.71 18.76 17.60
C PRO A 26 -14.39 18.04 16.28
N LEU A 27 -14.46 16.70 16.30
CA LEU A 27 -14.14 15.89 15.12
C LEU A 27 -15.11 16.17 13.97
N ASP A 28 -14.60 16.68 12.84
CA ASP A 28 -15.38 16.88 11.62
C ASP A 28 -15.92 15.54 11.11
N LEU A 29 -17.20 15.52 10.72
CA LEU A 29 -17.89 14.29 10.32
C LEU A 29 -17.26 13.62 9.08
N ASN A 30 -16.66 14.39 8.16
CA ASN A 30 -16.00 13.84 6.99
C ASN A 30 -14.65 13.21 7.37
N VAL A 31 -13.92 13.81 8.32
CA VAL A 31 -12.71 13.18 8.90
C VAL A 31 -13.09 11.90 9.63
N GLN A 32 -14.16 11.92 10.44
CA GLN A 32 -14.66 10.72 11.10
C GLN A 32 -15.00 9.61 10.09
N GLN A 33 -15.70 9.93 9.00
CA GLN A 33 -16.02 8.98 7.95
C GLN A 33 -14.78 8.43 7.24
N LEU A 34 -13.77 9.28 6.98
CA LEU A 34 -12.50 8.85 6.41
C LEU A 34 -11.77 7.87 7.34
N ILE A 35 -11.71 8.17 8.64
CA ILE A 35 -11.08 7.30 9.65
C ILE A 35 -11.80 5.95 9.70
N LEU A 36 -13.14 5.96 9.79
CA LEU A 36 -13.93 4.73 9.84
C LEU A 36 -13.76 3.89 8.58
N ARG A 37 -13.83 4.50 7.39
CA ARG A 37 -13.60 3.79 6.11
C ARG A 37 -12.19 3.19 6.04
N SER A 38 -11.19 3.94 6.48
CA SER A 38 -9.80 3.46 6.49
C SER A 38 -9.63 2.29 7.47
N GLY A 39 -10.26 2.37 8.64
CA GLY A 39 -10.33 1.28 9.62
C GLY A 39 -11.01 0.04 9.06
N ASP A 40 -12.15 0.21 8.38
CA ASP A 40 -12.89 -0.87 7.72
C ASP A 40 -12.04 -1.60 6.68
N PHE A 41 -11.26 -0.87 5.87
CA PHE A 41 -10.33 -1.48 4.90
C PHE A 41 -9.17 -2.22 5.58
N CYS A 42 -8.66 -1.73 6.71
CA CYS A 42 -7.71 -2.49 7.51
C CYS A 42 -8.34 -3.75 8.09
N GLN A 43 -9.57 -3.67 8.63
CA GLN A 43 -10.28 -4.81 9.21
C GLN A 43 -10.59 -5.89 8.17
N ALA A 44 -10.93 -5.49 6.94
CA ALA A 44 -11.13 -6.38 5.80
C ALA A 44 -9.94 -7.32 5.56
N THR A 45 -8.73 -6.89 5.92
CA THR A 45 -7.55 -7.74 5.83
C THR A 45 -7.56 -8.88 6.84
N TYR A 46 -7.96 -8.63 8.09
CA TYR A 46 -8.06 -9.67 9.11
C TYR A 46 -9.18 -10.66 8.80
N ASP A 47 -10.35 -10.15 8.40
CA ASP A 47 -11.54 -10.97 8.14
C ASP A 47 -11.35 -11.90 6.93
N SER A 48 -10.49 -11.51 5.99
CA SER A 48 -10.16 -12.30 4.80
C SER A 48 -8.89 -13.14 4.95
N PHE A 49 -8.08 -12.99 6.00
CA PHE A 49 -6.86 -13.77 6.18
C PHE A 49 -7.15 -15.18 6.70
N ILE A 50 -6.46 -16.18 6.16
CA ILE A 50 -6.55 -17.57 6.63
C ILE A 50 -5.40 -17.83 7.60
N SER A 51 -5.66 -17.76 8.90
CA SER A 51 -4.68 -18.04 9.96
C SER A 51 -4.65 -19.50 10.43
N ASP A 52 -5.63 -20.32 10.03
CA ASP A 52 -5.72 -21.72 10.42
C ASP A 52 -4.61 -22.54 9.75
N GLN A 53 -3.61 -22.98 10.53
CA GLN A 53 -2.47 -23.77 10.07
C GLN A 53 -2.85 -25.17 9.56
N HIS A 54 -4.04 -25.67 9.87
CA HIS A 54 -4.54 -26.93 9.31
C HIS A 54 -5.15 -26.75 7.91
N SER A 55 -5.48 -25.53 7.52
CA SER A 55 -5.89 -25.23 6.15
C SER A 55 -4.68 -25.26 5.22
N LYS A 56 -4.82 -25.93 4.07
CA LYS A 56 -3.81 -25.86 3.00
C LYS A 56 -3.64 -24.46 2.41
N TYR A 57 -4.56 -23.54 2.70
CA TYR A 57 -4.53 -22.13 2.28
C TYR A 57 -4.08 -21.17 3.40
N CYS A 58 -3.56 -21.69 4.52
CA CYS A 58 -3.00 -20.87 5.61
C CYS A 58 -1.98 -19.86 5.07
N GLY A 59 -2.12 -18.58 5.43
CA GLY A 59 -1.28 -17.50 4.91
C GLY A 59 -1.87 -16.78 3.70
N GLY A 60 -2.93 -17.30 3.09
CA GLY A 60 -3.59 -16.71 1.92
C GLY A 60 -4.80 -15.83 2.27
N SER A 61 -5.40 -15.24 1.23
CA SER A 61 -6.71 -14.60 1.33
C SER A 61 -7.83 -15.62 1.05
N ARG A 62 -8.88 -15.60 1.88
CA ARG A 62 -10.09 -16.42 1.79
C ARG A 62 -10.93 -16.08 0.56
N TYR A 63 -10.87 -14.84 0.08
CA TYR A 63 -11.74 -14.35 -0.97
C TYR A 63 -10.95 -13.87 -2.19
N GLY A 64 -11.49 -14.13 -3.38
CA GLY A 64 -10.94 -13.57 -4.62
C GLY A 64 -11.32 -12.10 -4.80
N LYS A 65 -10.46 -11.36 -5.52
CA LYS A 65 -10.58 -9.91 -5.78
C LYS A 65 -11.99 -9.45 -6.19
N LYS A 66 -12.60 -10.12 -7.17
CA LYS A 66 -13.92 -9.74 -7.74
C LYS A 66 -15.06 -9.77 -6.72
N SER A 67 -14.95 -10.59 -5.69
CA SER A 67 -16.00 -10.79 -4.69
C SER A 67 -15.58 -10.35 -3.30
N PHE A 68 -14.43 -9.67 -3.16
CA PHE A 68 -13.76 -9.44 -1.88
C PHE A 68 -14.67 -8.72 -0.88
N PHE A 69 -15.06 -7.48 -1.19
CA PHE A 69 -15.94 -6.68 -0.33
C PHE A 69 -17.34 -7.27 -0.18
N LYS A 70 -17.89 -7.89 -1.24
CA LYS A 70 -19.20 -8.55 -1.18
C LYS A 70 -19.22 -9.74 -0.22
N LYS A 71 -18.17 -10.57 -0.22
CA LYS A 71 -18.06 -11.72 0.70
C LYS A 71 -17.73 -11.32 2.13
N LEU A 72 -17.16 -10.13 2.31
CA LEU A 72 -16.97 -9.51 3.63
C LEU A 72 -18.22 -8.79 4.14
N ALA A 73 -19.33 -8.79 3.39
CA ALA A 73 -20.55 -8.04 3.71
C ALA A 73 -20.29 -6.54 3.98
N MET A 74 -19.26 -5.97 3.35
CA MET A 74 -18.93 -4.54 3.48
C MET A 74 -19.77 -3.73 2.51
N GLU A 75 -21.02 -3.46 2.86
CA GLU A 75 -21.98 -2.75 1.99
C GLU A 75 -21.48 -1.37 1.54
N SER A 76 -20.76 -0.66 2.43
CA SER A 76 -20.13 0.65 2.16
C SER A 76 -19.06 0.61 1.08
N ALA A 77 -18.49 -0.57 0.80
CA ALA A 77 -17.41 -0.75 -0.18
C ALA A 77 -17.79 -1.65 -1.36
N ALA A 78 -18.75 -2.55 -1.18
CA ALA A 78 -19.04 -3.63 -2.12
C ALA A 78 -19.46 -3.16 -3.53
N ASN A 79 -20.06 -1.98 -3.63
CA ASN A 79 -20.44 -1.36 -4.90
C ASN A 79 -19.57 -0.16 -5.28
N ASP A 80 -18.80 0.36 -4.31
CA ASP A 80 -18.11 1.63 -4.44
C ASP A 80 -16.62 1.45 -4.76
N TYR A 81 -16.05 0.29 -4.42
CA TYR A 81 -14.65 -0.05 -4.65
C TYR A 81 -14.51 -1.47 -5.18
N PHE A 82 -13.42 -1.70 -5.91
CA PHE A 82 -13.00 -3.03 -6.31
C PHE A 82 -11.54 -3.26 -5.93
N VAL A 83 -11.18 -4.52 -5.65
CA VAL A 83 -9.79 -4.89 -5.42
C VAL A 83 -9.08 -5.06 -6.75
N ASP A 84 -8.15 -4.17 -7.04
CA ASP A 84 -7.31 -4.24 -8.22
C ASP A 84 -6.25 -5.34 -8.07
N SER A 85 -5.57 -5.35 -6.93
CA SER A 85 -4.39 -6.17 -6.70
C SER A 85 -4.31 -6.70 -5.28
N PHE A 86 -3.81 -7.93 -5.14
CA PHE A 86 -3.33 -8.45 -3.86
C PHE A 86 -1.83 -8.23 -3.73
N LEU A 87 -1.38 -8.09 -2.49
CA LEU A 87 0.00 -7.88 -2.09
C LEU A 87 0.46 -9.08 -1.27
N TYR A 88 1.70 -9.51 -1.55
CA TYR A 88 2.32 -10.64 -0.85
C TYR A 88 3.70 -10.23 -0.35
N ALA A 89 4.12 -10.81 0.78
CA ALA A 89 5.48 -10.65 1.29
C ALA A 89 6.06 -11.96 1.78
N THR A 90 7.38 -11.95 1.85
CA THR A 90 8.22 -12.98 2.45
C THR A 90 9.25 -12.27 3.32
N SER A 91 9.84 -12.98 4.27
CA SER A 91 10.94 -12.46 5.09
C SER A 91 11.77 -13.64 5.57
N PRO A 92 13.09 -13.61 5.36
CA PRO A 92 13.98 -14.62 5.91
C PRO A 92 14.22 -14.43 7.41
N SER A 93 13.90 -13.27 7.97
CA SER A 93 14.37 -12.83 9.29
C SER A 93 13.26 -12.70 10.33
N VAL A 94 11.99 -12.87 9.93
CA VAL A 94 10.85 -12.54 10.78
C VAL A 94 9.82 -13.67 10.80
N PRO A 95 9.47 -14.24 11.98
CA PRO A 95 8.47 -15.31 12.10
C PRO A 95 7.03 -14.76 12.13
N LEU A 96 6.72 -13.73 11.33
CA LEU A 96 5.40 -13.08 11.26
C LEU A 96 4.44 -13.74 10.26
N PHE A 97 4.87 -14.84 9.62
CA PHE A 97 4.11 -15.52 8.59
C PHE A 97 3.55 -16.85 9.10
N SER A 98 2.26 -17.05 8.84
CA SER A 98 1.54 -18.27 9.14
C SER A 98 1.60 -19.21 7.95
N PHE A 99 2.17 -20.39 8.14
CA PHE A 99 2.25 -21.44 7.13
C PHE A 99 1.40 -22.64 7.51
N SER A 100 0.96 -23.39 6.50
CA SER A 100 0.19 -24.62 6.69
C SER A 100 1.07 -25.77 7.16
N PHE A 101 0.54 -26.62 8.05
CA PHE A 101 1.15 -27.91 8.38
C PHE A 101 0.95 -28.98 7.30
N SER A 102 0.05 -28.73 6.34
CA SER A 102 -0.21 -29.66 5.24
C SER A 102 0.99 -29.77 4.29
N GLU A 103 1.21 -30.96 3.74
CA GLU A 103 2.14 -31.15 2.63
C GLU A 103 1.67 -30.42 1.36
N GLU A 104 0.35 -30.31 1.17
CA GLU A 104 -0.31 -29.61 0.07
C GLU A 104 -0.45 -28.10 0.27
N ALA A 105 0.40 -27.49 1.11
CA ALA A 105 0.40 -26.06 1.35
C ALA A 105 0.48 -25.27 0.04
N TRP A 106 -0.35 -24.24 -0.11
CA TRP A 106 -0.36 -23.39 -1.31
C TRP A 106 0.95 -22.61 -1.51
N ASP A 107 1.61 -22.24 -0.41
CA ASP A 107 2.92 -21.61 -0.36
C ASP A 107 3.60 -21.91 0.98
N ARG A 108 4.94 -21.81 1.04
CA ARG A 108 5.75 -22.11 2.23
C ARG A 108 6.63 -20.95 2.69
N GLU A 109 6.65 -19.86 1.95
CA GLU A 109 7.57 -18.74 2.19
C GLU A 109 6.88 -17.38 2.08
N SER A 110 5.67 -17.32 1.54
CA SER A 110 4.94 -16.10 1.20
C SER A 110 3.56 -16.09 1.85
N ASN A 111 3.18 -14.95 2.41
CA ASN A 111 1.81 -14.70 2.85
C ASN A 111 1.19 -13.55 2.08
N TRP A 112 -0.13 -13.59 1.99
CA TRP A 112 -0.95 -12.44 1.66
C TRP A 112 -0.89 -11.41 2.79
N ILE A 113 -0.56 -10.17 2.44
CA ILE A 113 -0.33 -9.09 3.41
C ILE A 113 -1.16 -7.84 3.14
N GLY A 114 -2.14 -7.93 2.25
CA GLY A 114 -3.01 -6.80 1.96
C GLY A 114 -3.40 -6.70 0.50
N TYR A 115 -3.96 -5.54 0.15
CA TYR A 115 -4.52 -5.31 -1.16
C TYR A 115 -4.50 -3.83 -1.55
N ILE A 116 -4.67 -3.58 -2.84
CA ILE A 116 -4.91 -2.26 -3.40
C ILE A 116 -6.35 -2.26 -3.94
N SER A 117 -7.16 -1.34 -3.45
CA SER A 117 -8.52 -1.11 -3.91
C SER A 117 -8.67 0.27 -4.55
N VAL A 118 -9.56 0.35 -5.53
CA VAL A 118 -9.79 1.54 -6.34
C VAL A 118 -11.29 1.80 -6.37
N SER A 119 -11.69 3.07 -6.26
CA SER A 119 -13.10 3.45 -6.40
C SER A 119 -13.62 3.16 -7.81
N THR A 120 -14.91 2.85 -7.95
CA THR A 120 -15.57 2.67 -9.25
C THR A 120 -15.72 3.99 -10.00
N ASP A 121 -15.91 3.94 -11.32
CA ASP A 121 -16.06 5.15 -12.14
C ASP A 121 -17.29 5.97 -11.74
N GLU A 122 -18.37 5.30 -11.32
CA GLU A 122 -19.58 5.95 -10.84
C GLU A 122 -19.31 6.74 -9.56
N VAL A 123 -18.54 6.18 -8.63
CA VAL A 123 -18.15 6.84 -7.38
C VAL A 123 -17.16 7.94 -7.64
N SER A 124 -16.15 7.71 -8.48
CA SER A 124 -15.14 8.70 -8.82
C SER A 124 -15.72 9.94 -9.48
N LYS A 125 -16.69 9.78 -10.38
CA LYS A 125 -17.42 10.91 -10.98
C LYS A 125 -18.22 11.71 -9.94
N LYS A 126 -18.78 11.05 -8.93
CA LYS A 126 -19.52 11.72 -7.85
C LYS A 126 -18.59 12.47 -6.90
N LEU A 127 -17.44 11.87 -6.57
CA LEU A 127 -16.43 12.44 -5.67
C LEU A 127 -15.57 13.52 -6.36
N GLY A 128 -15.52 13.53 -7.70
CA GLY A 128 -14.62 14.38 -8.47
C GLY A 128 -13.15 13.94 -8.41
N ARG A 129 -12.90 12.70 -7.96
CA ARG A 129 -11.56 12.10 -7.80
C ARG A 129 -11.58 10.58 -7.84
N ARG A 130 -10.45 9.98 -8.19
CA ARG A 130 -10.15 8.55 -8.04
C ARG A 130 -9.51 8.32 -6.69
N GLU A 131 -10.13 7.48 -5.86
CA GLU A 131 -9.54 7.07 -4.59
C GLU A 131 -8.85 5.72 -4.74
N ILE A 132 -7.58 5.65 -4.32
CA ILE A 132 -6.77 4.43 -4.31
C ILE A 132 -6.33 4.17 -2.87
N TYR A 133 -6.79 3.05 -2.31
CA TYR A 133 -6.42 2.63 -0.96
C TYR A 133 -5.45 1.46 -1.02
N ILE A 134 -4.38 1.54 -0.23
CA ILE A 134 -3.45 0.44 0.03
C ILE A 134 -3.69 -0.03 1.46
N ALA A 135 -4.39 -1.15 1.62
CA ALA A 135 -4.66 -1.74 2.92
C ALA A 135 -3.59 -2.79 3.24
N TRP A 136 -2.79 -2.53 4.28
CA TRP A 136 -1.81 -3.48 4.80
C TRP A 136 -2.42 -4.30 5.93
N ARG A 137 -2.19 -5.61 5.89
CA ARG A 137 -2.58 -6.53 6.96
C ARG A 137 -1.61 -6.41 8.12
N GLY A 138 -2.12 -6.18 9.33
CA GLY A 138 -1.32 -6.23 10.56
C GLY A 138 -1.10 -7.65 11.09
N THR A 139 -0.71 -7.75 12.37
CA THR A 139 -0.34 -9.01 13.04
C THR A 139 -1.57 -9.73 13.61
N THR A 140 -1.64 -11.06 13.45
CA THR A 140 -2.83 -11.83 13.86
C THR A 140 -2.71 -12.42 15.27
N THR A 141 -1.49 -12.69 15.75
CA THR A 141 -1.30 -13.24 17.11
C THR A 141 -0.46 -12.32 18.00
N THR A 142 -0.84 -12.22 19.27
CA THR A 142 -0.15 -11.40 20.28
C THR A 142 1.27 -11.91 20.60
N LEU A 143 1.57 -13.19 20.35
CA LEU A 143 2.90 -13.79 20.56
C LEU A 143 3.93 -13.39 19.49
N GLU A 144 3.47 -12.93 18.31
CA GLU A 144 4.31 -12.36 17.25
C GLU A 144 5.10 -11.14 17.73
N TRP A 145 4.53 -10.34 18.65
CA TRP A 145 5.21 -9.16 19.18
C TRP A 145 6.48 -9.51 19.95
N MET A 146 6.50 -10.61 20.72
CA MET A 146 7.65 -10.94 21.59
C MET A 146 8.92 -11.34 20.82
N ASN A 147 8.78 -11.86 19.58
CA ASN A 147 9.92 -12.23 18.73
C ASN A 147 10.28 -11.17 17.69
N VAL A 148 9.39 -10.20 17.42
CA VAL A 148 9.64 -9.08 16.50
C VAL A 148 10.47 -7.98 17.15
N PHE A 149 10.49 -7.90 18.49
CA PHE A 149 11.28 -6.95 19.26
C PHE A 149 12.73 -7.38 19.55
N ASP A 150 13.40 -8.08 18.63
CA ASP A 150 14.81 -7.71 18.46
C ASP A 150 14.77 -6.28 17.93
N ALA A 151 14.94 -5.31 18.83
CA ALA A 151 14.83 -3.86 18.60
C ALA A 151 15.98 -3.33 17.72
N GLU A 152 16.40 -4.12 16.73
CA GLU A 152 17.46 -3.82 15.81
C GLU A 152 16.96 -2.81 14.78
N LYS A 153 17.67 -1.70 14.73
CA LYS A 153 17.49 -0.68 13.71
C LYS A 153 18.27 -1.09 12.46
N ALA A 154 17.70 -0.79 11.31
CA ALA A 154 18.36 -0.94 10.02
C ALA A 154 18.23 0.37 9.25
N SER A 155 19.34 0.79 8.66
CA SER A 155 19.37 1.98 7.80
C SER A 155 18.49 1.78 6.57
N ILE A 156 17.70 2.81 6.22
CA ILE A 156 16.92 2.80 4.97
C ILE A 156 17.74 3.21 3.74
N LYS A 157 19.07 3.35 3.84
CA LYS A 157 19.95 3.65 2.70
C LYS A 157 19.61 2.84 1.43
N PRO A 158 19.30 1.52 1.51
CA PRO A 158 18.91 0.75 0.33
C PRO A 158 17.59 1.17 -0.32
N LEU A 159 16.68 1.81 0.42
CA LEU A 159 15.42 2.33 -0.08
C LEU A 159 15.55 3.73 -0.69
N LEU A 160 16.57 4.48 -0.29
CA LEU A 160 16.76 5.90 -0.62
C LEU A 160 17.39 6.18 -2.00
N LYS A 161 17.91 5.18 -2.72
CA LYS A 161 18.45 5.38 -4.09
C LYS A 161 18.17 4.18 -5.03
N PRO A 162 17.68 4.40 -6.26
CA PRO A 162 17.83 3.43 -7.34
C PRO A 162 19.26 3.50 -7.90
N LYS A 163 20.01 2.40 -7.83
CA LYS A 163 21.18 2.21 -8.70
C LYS A 163 20.67 1.75 -10.07
N THR A 164 20.76 2.58 -11.10
CA THR A 164 20.63 2.12 -12.49
C THR A 164 22.01 1.85 -13.08
N LEU A 165 22.16 0.71 -13.75
CA LEU A 165 23.30 0.34 -14.57
C LEU A 165 23.40 1.27 -15.80
N ASN A 166 24.63 1.67 -16.14
CA ASN A 166 25.04 2.55 -17.24
C ASN A 166 24.35 2.35 -18.61
N SER A 167 23.98 3.44 -19.31
CA SER A 167 24.80 4.00 -20.40
C SER A 167 24.18 5.25 -21.10
N LYS A 168 24.95 6.35 -21.08
CA LYS A 168 25.06 7.50 -22.01
C LYS A 168 23.96 7.74 -23.07
N THR A 169 23.31 8.90 -22.99
CA THR A 169 23.00 9.75 -24.17
C THR A 169 22.83 11.22 -23.75
N ASN A 170 23.46 12.12 -24.49
CA ASN A 170 23.32 13.57 -24.37
C ASN A 170 21.98 14.03 -24.98
N ALA A 171 21.20 14.85 -24.30
CA ALA A 171 20.21 15.72 -24.94
C ALA A 171 19.87 16.94 -24.08
N THR A 172 19.70 18.06 -24.76
CA THR A 172 19.55 19.44 -24.31
C THR A 172 18.15 19.70 -23.72
N GLU A 173 18.05 20.23 -22.50
CA GLU A 173 16.76 20.56 -21.87
C GLU A 173 16.28 21.97 -22.22
N LYS A 174 15.02 22.06 -22.63
CA LYS A 174 14.20 23.28 -22.59
C LYS A 174 13.27 23.16 -21.39
N HIS A 175 13.37 24.09 -20.45
CA HIS A 175 12.47 24.22 -19.31
C HIS A 175 11.08 24.70 -19.75
N THR A 176 10.04 23.94 -19.41
CA THR A 176 8.66 24.42 -19.31
C THR A 176 8.14 24.09 -17.91
N THR A 177 7.59 25.10 -17.24
CA THR A 177 6.98 25.02 -15.92
C THR A 177 5.61 24.37 -16.00
N GLU A 178 5.53 23.07 -15.70
CA GLU A 178 4.28 22.36 -15.37
C GLU A 178 4.22 22.10 -13.85
N GLU A 179 3.02 22.18 -13.27
CA GLU A 179 2.77 21.93 -11.85
C GLU A 179 3.10 20.47 -11.50
N SER A 180 3.98 20.27 -10.51
CA SER A 180 4.40 18.95 -10.06
C SER A 180 3.25 18.25 -9.33
N HIS A 181 2.73 17.16 -9.89
CA HIS A 181 1.73 16.31 -9.23
C HIS A 181 2.42 15.32 -8.28
N TRP A 182 1.76 14.94 -7.18
CA TRP A 182 2.35 14.04 -6.16
C TRP A 182 2.73 12.67 -6.72
N TYR A 183 2.08 12.21 -7.79
CA TYR A 183 2.39 10.95 -8.45
C TYR A 183 3.55 11.03 -9.47
N ASP A 184 4.07 12.23 -9.77
CA ASP A 184 5.22 12.40 -10.66
C ASP A 184 6.46 11.71 -10.11
N ILE A 185 6.59 11.59 -8.78
CA ILE A 185 7.66 10.82 -8.13
C ILE A 185 7.65 9.33 -8.54
N PHE A 186 6.49 8.79 -8.92
CA PHE A 186 6.36 7.41 -9.40
C PHE A 186 6.51 7.29 -10.92
N ILE A 187 6.23 8.37 -11.67
CA ILE A 187 6.22 8.37 -13.13
C ILE A 187 7.57 8.81 -13.70
N ARG A 188 8.26 9.79 -13.09
CA ARG A 188 9.56 10.32 -13.54
C ARG A 188 10.62 9.23 -13.67
N SER A 189 11.47 9.41 -14.69
CA SER A 189 12.65 8.58 -14.89
C SER A 189 13.67 8.83 -13.76
N PRO A 190 14.46 7.82 -13.35
CA PRO A 190 15.37 7.91 -12.20
C PRO A 190 16.51 8.93 -12.34
N ASP A 191 16.63 9.61 -13.47
CA ASP A 191 17.81 10.39 -13.86
C ASP A 191 17.77 11.86 -13.37
N GLU A 192 16.72 12.29 -12.65
CA GLU A 192 16.53 13.67 -12.15
C GLU A 192 16.59 13.79 -10.61
N ALA A 193 17.42 13.00 -9.92
CA ALA A 193 17.62 13.16 -8.47
C ALA A 193 18.79 14.10 -8.17
N THR A 194 18.54 15.14 -7.36
CA THR A 194 19.54 16.07 -6.85
C THR A 194 20.52 15.37 -5.89
N ASP A 195 21.82 15.66 -6.06
CA ASP A 195 22.89 15.19 -5.20
C ASP A 195 22.75 15.76 -3.78
N ALA A 196 22.14 14.98 -2.89
CA ALA A 196 22.21 15.21 -1.44
C ALA A 196 23.13 14.14 -0.83
N ASP A 197 24.43 14.45 -0.82
CA ASP A 197 25.44 13.75 -0.02
C ASP A 197 25.41 14.31 1.41
N ASP A 198 24.43 13.89 2.20
CA ASP A 198 24.46 14.00 3.66
C ASP A 198 24.47 12.56 4.23
N GLU A 199 25.63 11.90 4.19
CA GLU A 199 25.81 10.56 4.78
C GLU A 199 25.62 10.54 6.32
N GLU A 200 25.56 11.70 6.96
CA GLU A 200 25.60 11.85 8.42
C GLU A 200 24.23 11.71 9.11
N ASN A 201 23.12 11.62 8.37
CA ASN A 201 21.78 11.49 8.98
C ASN A 201 20.83 10.58 8.19
N ILE A 202 21.30 9.38 7.83
CA ILE A 202 20.42 8.41 7.17
C ILE A 202 19.40 7.87 8.17
N PRO A 203 18.09 8.02 7.92
CA PRO A 203 17.09 7.50 8.83
C PRO A 203 17.23 5.99 9.01
N GLU A 204 16.86 5.52 10.20
CA GLU A 204 16.79 4.11 10.51
C GLU A 204 15.35 3.71 10.80
N VAL A 205 14.99 2.50 10.41
CA VAL A 205 13.69 1.89 10.71
C VAL A 205 13.90 0.55 11.38
N MET A 206 12.83 -0.01 11.93
CA MET A 206 12.87 -1.35 12.52
C MET A 206 13.20 -2.39 11.45
N LYS A 207 14.22 -3.23 11.72
CA LYS A 207 14.73 -4.22 10.77
C LYS A 207 13.67 -5.22 10.30
N GLY A 208 12.78 -5.65 11.19
CA GLY A 208 11.69 -6.57 10.86
C GLY A 208 10.75 -6.00 9.79
N TRP A 209 10.30 -4.75 9.96
CA TRP A 209 9.45 -4.08 8.97
C TRP A 209 10.18 -3.86 7.64
N LEU A 210 11.46 -3.46 7.69
CA LEU A 210 12.27 -3.30 6.49
C LEU A 210 12.41 -4.63 5.72
N SER A 211 12.62 -5.74 6.44
CA SER A 211 12.70 -7.06 5.81
C SER A 211 11.39 -7.45 5.14
N ILE A 212 10.26 -7.37 5.83
CA ILE A 212 8.96 -7.70 5.22
C ILE A 212 8.67 -6.81 4.00
N TYR A 213 9.02 -5.53 4.08
CA TYR A 213 8.75 -4.58 3.01
C TYR A 213 9.63 -4.78 1.77
N ASN A 214 10.89 -5.19 1.95
CA ASN A 214 11.90 -5.17 0.90
C ASN A 214 12.47 -6.54 0.49
N SER A 215 12.17 -7.62 1.23
CA SER A 215 12.58 -8.97 0.85
C SER A 215 11.77 -9.51 -0.33
N ASP A 216 12.47 -10.21 -1.23
CA ASP A 216 11.89 -10.95 -2.34
C ASP A 216 12.38 -12.40 -2.34
N ASN A 217 11.75 -13.22 -3.17
CA ASN A 217 12.14 -14.57 -3.43
C ASN A 217 11.92 -14.89 -4.92
N PRO A 218 12.99 -14.92 -5.73
CA PRO A 218 12.89 -15.19 -7.18
C PRO A 218 12.21 -16.52 -7.54
N LYS A 219 12.20 -17.49 -6.62
CA LYS A 219 11.58 -18.80 -6.81
C LYS A 219 10.09 -18.82 -6.49
N SER A 220 9.59 -17.89 -5.67
CA SER A 220 8.18 -17.81 -5.33
C SER A 220 7.37 -17.25 -6.50
N PRO A 221 6.19 -17.79 -6.83
CA PRO A 221 5.29 -17.16 -7.81
C PRO A 221 4.65 -15.87 -7.29
N PHE A 222 4.60 -15.65 -5.97
CA PHE A 222 3.92 -14.52 -5.34
C PHE A 222 4.87 -13.39 -4.93
N THR A 223 6.09 -13.73 -4.52
CA THR A 223 7.07 -12.79 -3.96
C THR A 223 8.34 -12.68 -4.80
N LYS A 224 8.26 -12.94 -6.13
CA LYS A 224 9.35 -12.60 -7.09
C LYS A 224 9.85 -11.17 -6.96
N LEU A 225 8.94 -10.29 -6.57
CA LEU A 225 9.18 -8.89 -6.28
C LEU A 225 8.82 -8.65 -4.82
N SER A 226 9.59 -7.81 -4.15
CA SER A 226 9.28 -7.39 -2.78
C SER A 226 7.94 -6.67 -2.68
N ALA A 227 7.36 -6.62 -1.49
CA ALA A 227 6.09 -5.93 -1.26
C ALA A 227 6.15 -4.47 -1.71
N ARG A 228 7.26 -3.77 -1.44
CA ARG A 228 7.55 -2.43 -1.96
C ARG A 228 7.43 -2.39 -3.49
N THR A 229 8.15 -3.26 -4.19
CA THR A 229 8.19 -3.24 -5.65
C THR A 229 6.83 -3.62 -6.26
N GLN A 230 6.09 -4.52 -5.62
CA GLN A 230 4.70 -4.82 -5.99
C GLN A 230 3.83 -3.56 -5.88
N VAL A 231 3.88 -2.84 -4.76
CA VAL A 231 3.11 -1.61 -4.55
C VAL A 231 3.49 -0.54 -5.57
N LEU A 232 4.78 -0.21 -5.67
CA LEU A 232 5.26 0.85 -6.57
C LEU A 232 4.87 0.59 -8.04
N SER A 233 5.05 -0.65 -8.52
CA SER A 233 4.68 -1.01 -9.89
C SER A 233 3.17 -0.92 -10.13
N LYS A 234 2.35 -1.33 -9.17
CA LYS A 234 0.89 -1.28 -9.26
C LYS A 234 0.36 0.15 -9.18
N ILE A 235 0.89 0.96 -8.28
CA ILE A 235 0.53 2.37 -8.14
C ILE A 235 0.95 3.16 -9.39
N LYS A 236 2.16 2.95 -9.90
CA LYS A 236 2.60 3.57 -11.18
C LYS A 236 1.63 3.23 -12.31
N ARG A 237 1.20 1.96 -12.41
CA ARG A 237 0.21 1.52 -13.42
C ARG A 237 -1.14 2.21 -13.24
N LEU A 238 -1.65 2.29 -12.00
CA LEU A 238 -2.94 2.93 -11.71
C LEU A 238 -2.89 4.44 -11.94
N ALA A 239 -1.83 5.12 -11.49
CA ALA A 239 -1.61 6.54 -11.75
C ALA A 239 -1.53 6.84 -13.26
N THR A 240 -0.86 5.98 -14.04
CA THR A 240 -0.82 6.11 -15.50
C THR A 240 -2.20 5.90 -16.13
N MET A 241 -2.99 4.96 -15.62
CA MET A 241 -4.32 4.63 -16.10
C MET A 241 -5.33 5.77 -15.85
N TYR A 242 -5.22 6.45 -14.72
CA TYR A 242 -6.13 7.52 -14.29
C TYR A 242 -5.49 8.91 -14.32
N LYS A 243 -4.46 9.11 -15.15
CA LYS A 243 -3.67 10.35 -15.21
C LYS A 243 -4.49 11.62 -15.54
N ASP A 244 -5.64 11.44 -16.17
CA ASP A 244 -6.54 12.53 -16.59
C ASP A 244 -7.63 12.80 -15.52
N GLU A 245 -7.57 12.12 -14.38
CA GLU A 245 -8.44 12.30 -13.21
C GLU A 245 -7.63 12.86 -12.03
N ASN A 246 -8.32 13.50 -11.07
CA ASN A 246 -7.73 13.77 -9.77
C ASN A 246 -7.51 12.43 -9.05
N VAL A 247 -6.29 11.92 -8.99
CA VAL A 247 -5.95 10.68 -8.27
C VAL A 247 -5.46 11.00 -6.87
N ASN A 248 -5.98 10.27 -5.89
CA ASN A 248 -5.50 10.27 -4.52
C ASN A 248 -5.44 8.86 -3.94
#